data_AF-A0A261GDA0-F1
#
_entry.id   AF-A0A261GDA0-F1
#
_cell.length_a   1.000
_cell.length_b   1.000
_cell.length_c   1.000
_cell.angle_alpha   90.00
_cell.angle_beta   90.00
_cell.angle_gamma   90.00
#
_symmetry.space_group_name_H-M   'P 1'
#
loop_
_entity.id
_entity.type
_entity.pdbx_description
1 polymer ?
#
loop_
_entity_poly.entity_id
_entity_poly.type
_entity_poly.pdbx_seq_one_letter_code
_entity_poly.pdbx_strand_id
1 'polypeptide(L)'
;MAKVIVNVDDAVKVEASRLYESMGLNLSTAVNMFLRQSIVDNGLPFTPKAAQRPFTRDTDGYPIVKFNMDDPRIVTPKVVNGGVVLPEGWDDDDD
;
A
#
# COMPACT_ATOMS: atom_id res chain seq x y z
N MET A 1 24.67 15.56 -29.12
CA MET A 1 23.78 15.20 -28.00
C MET A 1 22.98 13.96 -28.41
N ALA A 2 22.77 13.02 -27.50
CA ALA A 2 21.91 11.86 -27.76
C ALA A 2 20.42 12.26 -27.64
N LYS A 3 19.53 11.58 -28.37
CA LYS A 3 18.08 11.81 -28.35
C LYS A 3 17.36 10.57 -27.85
N VAL A 4 16.44 10.75 -26.91
CA VAL A 4 15.53 9.71 -26.41
C VAL A 4 14.11 10.07 -26.86
N ILE A 5 13.39 9.10 -27.42
CA ILE A 5 11.98 9.24 -27.82
C ILE A 5 11.18 8.24 -26.99
N VAL A 6 10.17 8.73 -26.27
CA VAL A 6 9.29 7.92 -25.42
C VAL A 6 7.86 8.18 -25.85
N ASN A 7 7.11 7.11 -26.07
CA ASN A 7 5.67 7.18 -26.29
C ASN A 7 4.98 7.03 -24.93
N VAL A 8 4.09 7.95 -24.63
CA VAL A 8 3.33 8.01 -23.37
C VAL A 8 1.95 8.57 -23.69
N ASP A 9 0.94 8.13 -22.94
CA ASP A 9 -0.40 8.69 -23.06
C ASP A 9 -0.41 10.18 -22.73
N ASP A 10 -1.23 10.94 -23.45
CA ASP A 10 -1.32 12.39 -23.29
C ASP A 10 -1.71 12.78 -21.85
N ALA A 11 -2.63 12.03 -21.24
CA ALA A 11 -3.05 12.25 -19.86
C ALA A 11 -1.88 12.08 -18.88
N VAL A 12 -1.10 11.00 -19.02
CA VAL A 12 0.06 10.72 -18.16
C VAL A 12 1.13 11.78 -18.33
N LYS A 13 1.38 12.24 -19.56
CA LYS A 13 2.33 13.32 -19.83
C LYS A 13 1.94 14.63 -19.13
N VAL A 14 0.66 15.01 -19.21
CA VAL A 14 0.16 16.25 -18.58
C VAL A 14 0.27 16.14 -17.06
N GLU A 15 -0.15 15.01 -16.49
CA GLU A 15 -0.07 14.78 -15.04
C GLU A 15 1.38 14.79 -14.54
N ALA A 16 2.27 14.05 -15.20
CA ALA A 16 3.68 14.01 -14.84
C ALA A 16 4.34 15.38 -14.95
N SER A 17 4.04 16.15 -16.00
CA SER A 17 4.59 17.50 -16.18
C SER A 17 4.17 18.42 -15.03
N ARG A 18 2.88 18.42 -14.66
CA ARG A 18 2.36 19.20 -13.53
C ARG A 18 2.99 18.79 -12.20
N LEU A 19 3.17 17.49 -11.98
CA LEU A 19 3.82 16.95 -10.79
C LEU A 19 5.26 17.47 -10.68
N TYR A 20 6.06 17.32 -11.74
CA TYR A 20 7.46 17.77 -11.73
C TYR A 20 7.58 19.30 -11.64
N GLU A 21 6.71 20.06 -12.31
CA GLU A 21 6.68 21.52 -12.21
C GLU A 21 6.38 21.99 -10.79
N SER A 22 5.51 21.30 -10.05
CA SER A 22 5.26 21.62 -8.64
C SER A 22 6.48 21.42 -7.74
N MET A 23 7.43 20.59 -8.17
CA MET A 23 8.75 20.39 -7.53
C MET A 23 9.83 21.30 -8.12
N GLY A 24 9.51 22.21 -9.04
CA GLY A 24 10.47 23.09 -9.71
C GLY A 24 11.33 22.39 -10.78
N LEU A 25 10.86 21.27 -11.32
CA LEU A 25 11.57 20.44 -12.30
C LEU A 25 10.82 20.39 -13.63
N ASN A 26 11.56 20.40 -14.74
CA ASN A 26 11.02 20.05 -16.05
C ASN A 26 10.99 18.52 -16.22
N LEU A 27 9.99 18.00 -16.91
CA LEU A 27 9.89 16.58 -17.30
C LEU A 27 11.20 16.05 -17.92
N SER A 28 11.86 16.82 -18.77
CA SER A 28 13.13 16.41 -19.40
C SER A 28 14.27 16.24 -18.38
N THR A 29 14.30 17.10 -17.35
CA THR A 29 15.27 16.99 -16.25
C THR A 29 14.98 15.76 -15.40
N ALA A 30 13.71 15.48 -15.12
CA ALA A 30 13.30 14.30 -14.37
C ALA A 30 13.68 12.99 -15.10
N VAL A 31 13.45 12.91 -16.40
CA VAL A 31 13.87 11.74 -17.22
C VAL A 31 15.39 11.56 -17.20
N ASN A 32 16.16 12.66 -17.28
CA ASN A 32 17.62 12.57 -17.18
C ASN A 32 18.09 12.12 -15.79
N MET A 33 17.44 12.58 -14.73
CA MET A 33 17.72 12.13 -13.35
C MET A 33 17.43 10.63 -13.20
N PHE A 34 16.29 10.17 -13.72
CA PHE A 34 15.93 8.75 -13.73
C PHE A 34 17.03 7.90 -14.36
N LEU A 35 17.50 8.25 -15.56
CA LEU A 35 18.56 7.51 -16.26
C LEU A 35 19.89 7.50 -15.48
N ARG A 36 20.27 8.64 -14.87
CA ARG A 36 21.50 8.71 -14.06
C ARG A 36 21.40 7.86 -12.80
N GLN A 37 20.26 7.90 -12.12
CA GLN A 37 20.05 7.11 -10.91
C GLN A 37 20.08 5.61 -11.22
N SER A 38 19.46 5.18 -12.33
CA SER A 38 19.53 3.78 -12.78
C SER A 38 20.97 3.28 -13.00
N ILE A 39 21.84 4.14 -13.53
CA ILE A 39 23.26 3.81 -13.73
C ILE A 39 23.99 3.68 -12.39
N VAL A 40 23.73 4.59 -11.44
CA VAL A 40 24.33 4.57 -10.10
C VAL A 40 23.93 3.32 -9.32
N ASP A 41 22.65 2.98 -9.34
CA ASP A 41 22.11 1.84 -8.60
C ASP A 41 22.31 0.50 -9.31
N ASN A 42 22.83 0.52 -10.54
CA ASN A 42 22.91 -0.64 -11.43
C ASN A 42 21.57 -1.40 -11.52
N GLY A 43 20.48 -0.64 -11.65
CA GLY A 43 19.13 -1.16 -11.50
C GLY A 43 18.05 -0.11 -11.79
N LEU A 44 16.83 -0.36 -11.31
CA LEU A 44 15.75 0.62 -11.38
C LEU A 44 15.84 1.57 -10.18
N PRO A 45 15.59 2.88 -10.36
CA PRO A 45 15.69 3.89 -9.30
C PRO A 45 14.46 3.89 -8.38
N PHE A 46 13.69 2.81 -8.43
CA PHE A 46 12.63 2.43 -7.51
C PHE A 46 12.52 0.90 -7.55
N THR A 47 12.09 0.29 -6.44
CA THR A 47 11.80 -1.15 -6.40
C THR A 47 10.43 -1.41 -7.02
N PRO A 48 10.33 -2.12 -8.16
CA PRO A 48 9.04 -2.48 -8.72
C PRO A 48 8.31 -3.40 -7.73
N LYS A 49 7.08 -3.03 -7.38
CA LYS A 49 6.19 -3.90 -6.63
C LYS A 49 5.03 -4.23 -7.54
N ALA A 50 4.74 -5.52 -7.71
CA ALA A 50 3.45 -5.92 -8.23
C ALA A 50 2.37 -5.29 -7.33
N ALA A 51 1.27 -4.80 -7.92
CA ALA A 51 0.17 -4.21 -7.17
C ALA A 51 -0.13 -5.11 -5.96
N GLN A 52 0.20 -4.63 -4.76
CA GLN A 52 -0.04 -5.40 -3.56
C GLN A 52 -1.56 -5.51 -3.48
N ARG A 53 -2.06 -6.74 -3.65
CA ARG A 53 -3.46 -7.02 -3.33
C ARG A 53 -3.65 -6.51 -1.90
N PRO A 54 -4.64 -5.64 -1.64
CA PRO A 54 -4.76 -4.93 -0.36
C PRO A 54 -4.89 -5.88 0.84
N PHE A 55 -5.15 -7.16 0.60
CA PHE A 55 -5.24 -8.21 1.61
C PHE A 55 -4.31 -9.37 1.24
N THR A 56 -3.56 -9.85 2.24
CA THR A 56 -2.92 -11.17 2.17
C THR A 56 -4.05 -12.20 2.08
N ARG A 57 -3.94 -13.22 1.24
CA ARG A 57 -4.93 -14.30 1.17
C ARG A 57 -4.38 -15.58 1.80
N ASP A 58 -5.24 -16.40 2.38
CA ASP A 58 -4.89 -17.74 2.83
C ASP A 58 -4.77 -18.73 1.66
N THR A 59 -4.53 -20.01 1.97
CA THR A 59 -4.45 -21.10 0.99
C THR A 59 -5.73 -21.30 0.18
N ASP A 60 -6.87 -20.89 0.73
CA ASP A 60 -8.20 -21.03 0.13
C ASP A 60 -8.66 -19.74 -0.56
N GLY A 61 -7.83 -18.70 -0.54
CA GLY A 61 -8.05 -17.45 -1.25
C GLY A 61 -8.90 -16.42 -0.49
N TYR A 62 -9.21 -16.62 0.79
CA TYR A 62 -9.92 -15.63 1.60
C TYR A 62 -8.97 -14.55 2.12
N PRO A 63 -9.40 -13.28 2.22
CA PRO A 63 -8.58 -12.21 2.78
C PRO A 63 -8.28 -12.49 4.26
N ILE A 64 -7.00 -12.59 4.60
CA ILE A 64 -6.52 -12.66 5.98
C ILE A 64 -6.56 -11.25 6.55
N VAL A 65 -7.53 -11.01 7.42
CA VAL A 65 -7.57 -9.80 8.25
C VAL A 65 -6.66 -10.03 9.45
N LYS A 66 -5.53 -9.32 9.49
CA LYS A 66 -4.67 -9.31 10.68
C LYS A 66 -5.26 -8.32 11.69
N PHE A 67 -6.09 -8.82 12.60
CA PHE A 67 -6.51 -8.02 13.75
C PHE A 67 -5.32 -7.87 14.71
N ASN A 68 -5.08 -6.65 15.19
CA ASN A 68 -4.17 -6.45 16.30
C ASN A 68 -4.86 -6.94 17.58
N MET A 69 -4.49 -8.12 18.08
CA MET A 69 -5.07 -8.66 19.32
C MET A 69 -4.85 -7.74 20.54
N ASP A 70 -3.87 -6.83 20.49
CA ASP A 70 -3.61 -5.84 21.53
C ASP A 70 -4.46 -4.56 21.36
N ASP A 71 -5.33 -4.51 20.34
CA ASP A 71 -6.25 -3.38 20.15
C ASP A 71 -7.27 -3.38 21.31
N PRO A 72 -7.38 -2.27 22.08
CA PRO A 72 -8.26 -2.19 23.24
C PRO A 72 -9.76 -2.34 22.88
N ARG A 73 -10.11 -2.28 21.59
CA ARG A 73 -11.48 -2.55 21.10
C ARG A 73 -11.78 -4.05 20.95
N ILE A 74 -10.78 -4.93 21.00
CA ILE A 74 -10.95 -6.39 20.92
C ILE A 74 -11.07 -6.95 22.34
N VAL A 75 -12.29 -7.31 22.73
CA VAL A 75 -12.54 -7.94 24.04
C VAL A 75 -12.45 -9.45 23.87
N THR A 76 -11.46 -10.08 24.51
CA THR A 76 -11.38 -11.54 24.58
C THR A 76 -12.24 -12.02 25.75
N PRO A 77 -13.22 -12.92 25.54
CA PRO A 77 -14.06 -13.40 26.63
C PRO A 77 -13.23 -14.22 27.61
N LYS A 78 -13.55 -14.11 28.90
CA LYS A 78 -12.84 -14.86 29.95
C LYS A 78 -13.39 -16.28 30.00
N VAL A 79 -12.50 -17.27 30.06
CA VAL A 79 -12.90 -18.67 30.29
C VAL A 79 -12.77 -18.98 31.77
N VAL A 80 -13.86 -19.40 32.41
CA VAL A 80 -13.91 -19.78 33.82
C VAL A 80 -14.50 -21.18 33.94
N ASN A 81 -13.77 -22.11 34.57
CA ASN A 81 -14.20 -23.51 34.76
C ASN A 81 -14.64 -24.22 33.46
N GLY A 82 -14.02 -23.89 32.33
CA GLY A 82 -14.34 -24.45 31.01
C GLY A 82 -15.56 -23.84 30.32
N GLY A 83 -16.27 -22.91 30.98
CA GLY A 83 -17.32 -22.10 30.38
C GLY A 83 -16.79 -20.76 29.88
N VAL A 84 -17.23 -20.32 28.71
CA VAL A 84 -16.97 -18.97 28.19
C VAL A 84 -17.91 -18.01 28.91
N VAL A 85 -17.36 -17.01 29.60
CA VAL A 85 -18.12 -15.95 30.25
C VAL A 85 -18.15 -14.74 29.31
N LEU A 86 -19.35 -14.32 28.94
CA LEU A 86 -19.55 -13.14 28.08
C LEU A 86 -19.21 -11.85 28.85
N PRO A 87 -18.79 -10.79 28.14
CA PRO A 87 -18.61 -9.46 28.74
C PRO A 87 -19.92 -8.91 29.31
N GLU A 88 -19.81 -8.16 30.41
CA GLU A 88 -20.94 -7.46 31.04
C GLU A 88 -21.56 -6.47 30.03
N GLY A 89 -22.84 -6.66 29.69
CA GLY A 89 -23.56 -5.90 28.65
C GLY A 89 -23.77 -6.63 27.31
N TRP A 90 -23.35 -7.89 27.20
CA TRP A 90 -23.74 -8.82 26.13
C TRP A 90 -24.78 -9.86 26.62
N ASP A 91 -25.43 -9.57 27.75
CA ASP A 91 -26.67 -10.25 28.10
C ASP A 91 -27.69 -9.83 27.04
N ASP A 92 -28.29 -10.82 26.36
CA ASP A 92 -29.43 -10.56 25.49
C ASP A 92 -30.47 -9.84 26.36
N ASP A 93 -30.92 -8.66 25.93
CA ASP A 93 -32.06 -7.96 26.52
C ASP A 93 -33.33 -8.80 26.27
N ASP A 94 -33.42 -9.98 26.89
CA ASP A 94 -34.62 -10.81 26.92
C ASP A 94 -35.42 -10.45 28.19
N ASP A 95 -36.19 -9.37 28.07
CA ASP A 95 -37.52 -9.18 28.71
C ASP A 95 -38.29 -7.99 28.07
#